data_AF-W5YML6-F1
#
_entry.id   AF-W5YML6-F1
#
_cell.length_a   1.000
_cell.length_b   1.000
_cell.length_c   1.000
_cell.angle_alpha   90.00
_cell.angle_beta   90.00
_cell.angle_gamma   90.00
#
_symmetry.space_group_name_H-M   'P 1'
#
loop_
_entity.id
_entity.type
_entity.pdbx_description
1 polymer ?
#
loop_
_entity_poly.entity_id
_entity_poly.type
_entity_poly.pdbx_seq_one_letter_code
_entity_poly.pdbx_strand_id
1 'polypeptide(L)'
;MVKQSFAKIGFFLFAVFFNLDAIAAQCTDVFQANDGINEDLPEDRRLTYDSDDWPDPDDWPDSGAELSGGDYYFKKEELSQGYELSVSPGAAVRIFVDGDVSFGNSSIINTPASSDRRGELLLLVDGKVEFKKGAVFTGVVYSAGEQELKNDVQINGIVAIEDDDGLDQKNKADVNYVPETLDPRLFDQLCEIEQPATLPAFDNFESYSPGSIDGNDGGSNWGGPWTGQDGQVVVDTSDSPLEFVDSEDRRIRSATSLEIAGNGNEVVTRPLDGTFSGDSVFLSMLVRFNGDPTNNDFVGFWVENSGFGASPQFGLKVNEGSGGVNDFFVRLDQTADYATDIEVGETYLLVAQYTKARKITSVTPSSGLTLHVAQAHLPPCLPNAAQRTTS
;
A
#
# COMPACT_ATOMS: atom_id res chain seq x y z
N MET A 1 46.63 -18.09 -21.65
CA MET A 1 46.05 -17.26 -20.59
C MET A 1 44.69 -16.80 -21.07
N VAL A 2 43.64 -17.51 -20.70
CA VAL A 2 42.25 -17.11 -20.98
C VAL A 2 41.91 -16.06 -19.93
N LYS A 3 41.60 -14.83 -20.35
CA LYS A 3 41.06 -13.81 -19.44
C LYS A 3 39.64 -14.25 -19.10
N GLN A 4 39.41 -14.69 -17.87
CA GLN A 4 38.06 -14.81 -17.34
C GLN A 4 37.51 -13.38 -17.21
N SER A 5 36.44 -13.09 -17.96
CA SER A 5 35.60 -11.91 -17.73
C SER A 5 34.77 -12.16 -16.48
N PHE A 6 34.74 -11.18 -15.59
CA PHE A 6 33.98 -11.24 -14.34
C PHE A 6 32.63 -10.56 -14.53
N ALA A 7 31.57 -11.21 -14.07
CA ALA A 7 30.21 -10.66 -14.03
C ALA A 7 30.06 -9.65 -12.87
N LYS A 8 29.23 -8.63 -13.08
CA LYS A 8 28.85 -7.58 -12.13
C LYS A 8 27.33 -7.54 -12.05
N ILE A 9 26.74 -7.64 -10.86
CA ILE A 9 25.28 -7.77 -10.66
C ILE A 9 24.80 -6.81 -9.58
N GLY A 10 24.02 -5.78 -9.91
CA GLY A 10 23.41 -4.88 -8.91
C GLY A 10 22.10 -5.44 -8.34
N PHE A 11 21.88 -5.32 -7.03
CA PHE A 11 20.70 -5.75 -6.27
C PHE A 11 19.97 -4.59 -5.60
N PHE A 12 18.65 -4.76 -5.49
CA PHE A 12 17.71 -3.96 -4.72
C PHE A 12 16.68 -4.92 -4.08
N LEU A 13 16.32 -4.83 -2.80
CA LEU A 13 15.31 -5.71 -2.20
C LEU A 13 14.04 -4.92 -1.87
N PHE A 14 12.89 -5.32 -2.41
CA PHE A 14 11.60 -4.72 -2.15
C PHE A 14 10.65 -5.73 -1.49
N ALA A 15 10.01 -5.29 -0.41
CA ALA A 15 8.64 -5.66 -0.07
C ALA A 15 7.79 -4.41 -0.34
N VAL A 16 6.57 -4.56 -0.85
CA VAL A 16 5.78 -3.43 -1.36
C VAL A 16 5.35 -2.47 -0.25
N PHE A 17 5.77 -1.19 -0.35
CA PHE A 17 5.40 -0.10 0.57
C PHE A 17 4.14 0.65 0.12
N PHE A 18 3.29 0.99 1.09
CA PHE A 18 2.52 2.23 1.09
C PHE A 18 3.34 3.35 1.78
N ASN A 19 3.28 4.57 1.25
CA ASN A 19 4.03 5.75 1.72
C ASN A 19 3.54 6.25 3.09
N LEU A 20 4.43 6.81 3.93
CA LEU A 20 4.05 7.43 5.21
C LEU A 20 3.57 8.89 5.08
N ASP A 21 3.70 9.53 3.91
CA ASP A 21 2.88 10.70 3.53
C ASP A 21 1.54 10.29 2.89
N ALA A 22 1.28 8.97 2.74
CA ALA A 22 0.10 8.39 2.13
C ALA A 22 -0.84 7.71 3.15
N ILE A 23 -0.77 8.08 4.43
CA ILE A 23 -1.78 7.69 5.42
C ILE A 23 -3.10 8.45 5.17
N ALA A 24 -3.05 9.59 4.47
CA ALA A 24 -4.24 10.29 3.96
C ALA A 24 -4.71 9.78 2.58
N ALA A 25 -3.97 8.88 1.92
CA ALA A 25 -4.21 8.45 0.54
C ALA A 25 -4.68 6.97 0.42
N GLN A 26 -5.02 6.31 1.52
CA GLN A 26 -5.48 4.90 1.55
C GLN A 26 -6.97 4.72 1.80
N CYS A 27 -7.71 5.82 1.90
CA CYS A 27 -9.19 5.84 1.89
C CYS A 27 -9.76 6.46 0.62
N THR A 28 -8.91 6.68 -0.38
CA THR A 28 -9.26 7.59 -1.47
C THR A 28 -10.44 7.05 -2.26
N ASP A 29 -10.57 5.73 -2.46
CA ASP A 29 -11.68 5.18 -3.24
C ASP A 29 -13.04 5.28 -2.53
N VAL A 30 -13.07 5.34 -1.19
CA VAL A 30 -14.30 5.60 -0.40
C VAL A 30 -14.84 7.01 -0.67
N PHE A 31 -13.98 7.93 -1.15
CA PHE A 31 -14.25 9.36 -1.22
C PHE A 31 -13.81 10.02 -2.54
N GLN A 32 -13.53 9.22 -3.58
CA GLN A 32 -12.93 9.69 -4.84
C GLN A 32 -13.97 10.02 -5.90
N ALA A 33 -15.24 9.69 -5.69
CA ALA A 33 -16.29 10.02 -6.65
C ALA A 33 -16.29 11.52 -6.96
N ASN A 34 -16.33 11.87 -8.24
CA ASN A 34 -16.21 13.25 -8.71
C ASN A 34 -17.41 14.14 -8.29
N ASP A 35 -18.51 13.52 -7.85
CA ASP A 35 -19.72 14.15 -7.32
C ASP A 35 -19.85 14.02 -5.79
N GLY A 36 -18.86 13.43 -5.12
CA GLY A 36 -18.83 13.26 -3.67
C GLY A 36 -19.78 12.18 -3.13
N ILE A 37 -20.37 11.36 -4.00
CA ILE A 37 -21.30 10.28 -3.63
C ILE A 37 -20.64 8.94 -3.98
N ASN A 38 -20.40 8.11 -2.98
CA ASN A 38 -19.74 6.81 -3.13
C ASN A 38 -20.69 5.73 -2.59
N GLU A 39 -21.48 5.14 -3.47
CA GLU A 39 -22.48 4.10 -3.14
C GLU A 39 -21.95 2.69 -3.50
N ASP A 40 -22.58 1.65 -2.95
CA ASP A 40 -22.24 0.24 -3.23
C ASP A 40 -20.74 -0.03 -3.01
N LEU A 41 -20.22 0.43 -1.87
CA LEU A 41 -18.80 0.28 -1.56
C LEU A 41 -18.47 -1.22 -1.40
N PRO A 42 -17.56 -1.77 -2.21
CA PRO A 42 -17.11 -3.15 -2.04
C PRO A 42 -16.30 -3.29 -0.76
N GLU A 43 -16.27 -4.48 -0.16
CA GLU A 43 -15.63 -4.76 1.14
C GLU A 43 -14.20 -4.24 1.25
N ASP A 44 -13.42 -4.31 0.17
CA ASP A 44 -12.02 -3.84 0.10
C ASP A 44 -11.88 -2.31 0.04
N ARG A 45 -13.00 -1.59 -0.01
CA ARG A 45 -13.08 -0.12 -0.07
C ARG A 45 -14.04 0.45 0.97
N ARG A 46 -14.23 -0.26 2.08
CA ARG A 46 -15.02 0.21 3.25
C ARG A 46 -14.12 0.77 4.33
N LEU A 47 -14.68 1.60 5.21
CA LEU A 47 -14.01 1.90 6.46
C LEU A 47 -13.95 0.62 7.30
N THR A 48 -12.84 0.42 8.00
CA THR A 48 -12.65 -0.71 8.91
C THR A 48 -13.04 -0.29 10.31
N TYR A 49 -14.06 -0.94 10.86
CA TYR A 49 -14.53 -0.77 12.24
C TYR A 49 -15.26 -2.04 12.69
N ASP A 50 -15.37 -2.21 14.00
CA ASP A 50 -16.22 -3.21 14.63
C ASP A 50 -17.09 -2.48 15.66
N SER A 51 -18.40 -2.44 15.42
CA SER A 51 -19.35 -1.75 16.31
C SER A 51 -19.53 -2.50 17.65
N ASP A 52 -19.25 -3.81 17.70
CA ASP A 52 -19.28 -4.59 18.94
C ASP A 52 -18.17 -4.17 19.92
N ASP A 53 -17.10 -3.55 19.42
CA ASP A 53 -15.96 -3.06 20.21
C ASP A 53 -16.10 -1.60 20.67
N TRP A 54 -17.18 -0.91 20.29
CA TRP A 54 -17.39 0.48 20.69
C TRP A 54 -17.72 0.61 22.19
N PRO A 55 -17.30 1.72 22.84
CA PRO A 55 -17.74 2.04 24.20
C PRO A 55 -19.26 2.13 24.31
N ASP A 56 -19.77 1.97 25.53
CA ASP A 56 -21.18 2.22 25.83
C ASP A 56 -21.60 3.62 25.32
N PRO A 57 -22.65 3.74 24.48
CA PRO A 57 -23.00 5.00 23.86
C PRO A 57 -23.72 5.95 24.83
N ASP A 58 -23.39 7.23 24.73
CA ASP A 58 -24.06 8.33 25.42
C ASP A 58 -25.36 8.73 24.71
N ASP A 59 -26.22 9.47 25.43
CA ASP A 59 -27.32 10.19 24.79
C ASP A 59 -26.76 11.32 23.91
N TRP A 60 -27.46 11.67 22.83
CA TRP A 60 -27.11 12.86 22.05
C TRP A 60 -27.16 14.10 22.95
N PRO A 61 -26.24 15.08 22.75
CA PRO A 61 -26.25 16.29 23.55
C PRO A 61 -27.49 17.15 23.26
N ASP A 62 -27.79 18.08 24.17
CA ASP A 62 -28.86 19.05 23.93
C ASP A 62 -28.59 19.87 22.65
N SER A 63 -29.66 20.22 21.92
CA SER A 63 -29.57 21.07 20.73
C SER A 63 -28.84 22.39 21.01
N GLY A 64 -27.90 22.74 20.15
CA GLY A 64 -27.01 23.90 20.27
C GLY A 64 -25.66 23.59 20.93
N ALA A 65 -25.38 22.32 21.24
CA ALA A 65 -24.08 21.91 21.77
C ALA A 65 -22.94 22.09 20.76
N GLU A 66 -21.73 22.30 21.28
CA GLU A 66 -20.48 22.30 20.51
C GLU A 66 -19.55 21.19 21.01
N LEU A 67 -19.10 20.34 20.09
CA LEU A 67 -18.15 19.26 20.37
C LEU A 67 -16.70 19.73 20.17
N SER A 68 -15.82 19.40 21.11
CA SER A 68 -14.37 19.53 20.92
C SER A 68 -13.81 18.34 20.14
N GLY A 69 -12.56 18.43 19.66
CA GLY A 69 -11.92 17.32 18.93
C GLY A 69 -11.88 16.01 19.73
N GLY A 70 -12.12 14.90 19.05
CA GLY A 70 -12.17 13.55 19.63
C GLY A 70 -13.30 12.68 19.08
N ASP A 71 -13.50 11.56 19.78
CA ASP A 71 -14.44 10.51 19.41
C ASP A 71 -15.67 10.54 20.32
N TYR A 72 -16.85 10.42 19.71
CA TYR A 72 -18.13 10.45 20.39
C TYR A 72 -18.95 9.26 19.95
N TYR A 73 -19.49 8.52 20.91
CA TYR A 73 -20.34 7.36 20.67
C TYR A 73 -21.73 7.70 21.15
N PHE A 74 -22.68 7.85 20.22
CA PHE A 74 -24.05 8.22 20.56
C PHE A 74 -25.03 7.10 20.22
N LYS A 75 -26.13 7.04 20.97
CA LYS A 75 -27.21 6.09 20.73
C LYS A 75 -27.89 6.36 19.40
N LYS A 76 -28.39 5.30 18.77
CA LYS A 76 -29.41 5.43 17.72
C LYS A 76 -30.61 6.22 18.21
N GLU A 77 -31.04 7.22 17.44
CA GLU A 77 -32.09 8.15 17.85
C GLU A 77 -32.77 8.84 16.67
N GLU A 78 -34.04 9.22 16.87
CA GLU A 78 -34.71 10.22 16.04
C GLU A 78 -34.57 11.60 16.69
N LEU A 79 -33.64 12.40 16.18
CA LEU A 79 -33.38 13.74 16.67
C LEU A 79 -34.53 14.68 16.33
N SER A 80 -34.81 15.59 17.27
CA SER A 80 -35.94 16.52 17.17
C SER A 80 -35.84 17.48 15.98
N GLN A 81 -36.97 18.08 15.61
CA GLN A 81 -37.00 19.14 14.59
C GLN A 81 -36.13 20.32 15.02
N GLY A 82 -35.29 20.82 14.10
CA GLY A 82 -34.40 21.96 14.35
C GLY A 82 -33.28 21.63 15.33
N TYR A 83 -32.85 20.38 15.40
CA TYR A 83 -31.69 20.01 16.19
C TYR A 83 -30.43 20.66 15.63
N GLU A 84 -29.62 21.26 16.49
CA GLU A 84 -28.39 21.95 16.12
C GLU A 84 -27.20 21.30 16.83
N LEU A 85 -26.11 21.08 16.11
CA LEU A 85 -24.83 20.60 16.65
C LEU A 85 -23.70 21.29 15.90
N SER A 86 -22.70 21.78 16.63
CA SER A 86 -21.47 22.30 16.02
C SER A 86 -20.24 21.56 16.53
N VAL A 87 -19.13 21.64 15.80
CA VAL A 87 -17.81 21.17 16.26
C VAL A 87 -16.91 22.38 16.43
N SER A 88 -16.01 22.44 17.41
CA SER A 88 -15.14 23.62 17.61
C SER A 88 -14.21 23.86 16.39
N PRO A 89 -13.87 25.12 16.05
CA PRO A 89 -13.02 25.40 14.89
C PRO A 89 -11.65 24.73 14.98
N GLY A 90 -11.21 24.08 13.89
CA GLY A 90 -9.97 23.31 13.78
C GLY A 90 -9.98 21.96 14.50
N ALA A 91 -11.11 21.55 15.06
CA ALA A 91 -11.28 20.23 15.65
C ALA A 91 -11.42 19.16 14.58
N ALA A 92 -10.97 17.94 14.89
CA ALA A 92 -11.37 16.74 14.18
C ALA A 92 -12.30 15.97 15.12
N VAL A 93 -13.57 15.84 14.73
CA VAL A 93 -14.62 15.20 15.51
C VAL A 93 -15.14 13.98 14.75
N ARG A 94 -15.20 12.83 15.42
CA ARG A 94 -15.74 11.60 14.86
C ARG A 94 -16.91 11.16 15.73
N ILE A 95 -18.07 11.02 15.11
CA ILE A 95 -19.30 10.56 15.75
C ILE A 95 -19.59 9.15 15.24
N PHE A 96 -19.71 8.20 16.16
CA PHE A 96 -20.03 6.80 15.91
C PHE A 96 -21.43 6.50 16.45
N VAL A 97 -22.24 5.81 15.66
CA VAL A 97 -23.61 5.42 16.02
C VAL A 97 -23.83 3.96 15.63
N ASP A 98 -24.16 3.12 16.62
CA ASP A 98 -24.55 1.72 16.40
C ASP A 98 -26.06 1.65 16.18
N GLY A 99 -26.46 1.42 14.93
CA GLY A 99 -27.83 1.46 14.44
C GLY A 99 -28.25 2.81 13.86
N ASP A 100 -29.55 2.92 13.53
CA ASP A 100 -30.08 4.00 12.70
C ASP A 100 -30.12 5.38 13.39
N VAL A 101 -29.82 6.45 12.64
CA VAL A 101 -30.00 7.83 13.09
C VAL A 101 -30.85 8.63 12.12
N SER A 102 -31.79 9.42 12.65
CA SER A 102 -32.66 10.30 11.86
C SER A 102 -32.58 11.73 12.37
N PHE A 103 -32.14 12.66 11.53
CA PHE A 103 -32.13 14.09 11.84
C PHE A 103 -33.47 14.72 11.49
N GLY A 104 -34.12 15.34 12.48
CA GLY A 104 -35.39 16.03 12.33
C GLY A 104 -35.41 17.12 11.25
N ASN A 105 -36.60 17.58 10.87
CA ASN A 105 -36.76 18.65 9.88
C ASN A 105 -35.92 19.87 10.25
N SER A 106 -35.25 20.48 9.26
CA SER A 106 -34.46 21.70 9.44
C SER A 106 -33.35 21.59 10.49
N SER A 107 -32.84 20.39 10.77
CA SER A 107 -31.67 20.22 11.62
C SER A 107 -30.42 20.81 10.97
N ILE A 108 -29.52 21.33 11.78
CA ILE A 108 -28.30 22.02 11.35
C ILE A 108 -27.11 21.36 12.04
N ILE A 109 -26.35 20.58 11.27
CA ILE A 109 -25.18 19.87 11.76
C ILE A 109 -23.94 20.48 11.13
N ASN A 110 -23.08 21.01 12.01
CA ASN A 110 -21.79 21.59 11.71
C ASN A 110 -21.81 22.71 10.64
N THR A 111 -22.74 23.67 10.72
CA THR A 111 -22.79 24.71 9.68
C THR A 111 -21.61 25.70 9.74
N PRO A 112 -21.17 26.19 8.56
CA PRO A 112 -20.00 27.05 8.46
C PRO A 112 -20.33 28.48 8.90
N ALA A 113 -19.64 28.97 9.94
CA ALA A 113 -19.39 30.41 10.04
C ALA A 113 -18.24 30.86 9.11
N SER A 114 -17.44 29.92 8.59
CA SER A 114 -16.34 30.14 7.66
C SER A 114 -16.17 28.95 6.70
N SER A 115 -15.57 29.20 5.53
CA SER A 115 -15.28 28.21 4.48
C SER A 115 -14.38 27.04 4.91
N ASP A 116 -13.77 27.13 6.10
CA ASP A 116 -12.66 26.27 6.52
C ASP A 116 -13.09 25.08 7.39
N ARG A 117 -14.38 24.95 7.77
CA ARG A 117 -14.86 23.92 8.71
C ARG A 117 -15.40 22.64 8.06
N ARG A 118 -15.20 22.50 6.75
CA ARG A 118 -15.88 21.48 5.92
C ARG A 118 -15.30 20.07 6.02
N GLY A 119 -14.16 19.89 6.68
CA GLY A 119 -13.58 18.59 6.98
C GLY A 119 -13.29 18.37 8.46
N GLU A 120 -14.05 19.00 9.36
CA GLU A 120 -13.86 18.88 10.81
C GLU A 120 -14.73 17.78 11.45
N LEU A 121 -15.66 17.18 10.70
CA LEU A 121 -16.63 16.21 11.21
C LEU A 121 -16.74 14.97 10.31
N LEU A 122 -16.64 13.79 10.92
CA LEU A 122 -17.08 12.50 10.38
C LEU A 122 -18.28 12.01 11.20
N LEU A 123 -19.36 11.63 10.52
CA LEU A 123 -20.46 10.85 11.06
C LEU A 123 -20.39 9.44 10.46
N LEU A 124 -20.09 8.45 11.29
CA LEU A 124 -20.04 7.02 10.95
C LEU A 124 -21.20 6.31 11.63
N VAL A 125 -22.06 5.66 10.83
CA VAL A 125 -23.27 5.01 11.31
C VAL A 125 -23.30 3.55 10.85
N ASP A 126 -23.27 2.61 11.79
CA ASP A 126 -23.49 1.19 11.52
C ASP A 126 -24.99 0.91 11.41
N GLY A 127 -25.59 1.44 10.34
CA GLY A 127 -27.03 1.43 10.12
C GLY A 127 -27.45 2.48 9.09
N LYS A 128 -28.74 2.80 9.09
CA LYS A 128 -29.34 3.79 8.19
C LYS A 128 -29.18 5.22 8.69
N VAL A 129 -28.99 6.15 7.76
CA VAL A 129 -29.00 7.60 8.05
C VAL A 129 -30.15 8.28 7.32
N GLU A 130 -31.00 8.99 8.04
CA GLU A 130 -32.06 9.81 7.44
C GLU A 130 -31.86 11.30 7.77
N PHE A 131 -31.80 12.13 6.73
CA PHE A 131 -31.91 13.58 6.85
C PHE A 131 -33.32 14.02 6.43
N LYS A 132 -34.14 14.46 7.40
CA LYS A 132 -35.49 14.94 7.11
C LYS A 132 -35.47 16.34 6.48
N LYS A 133 -36.66 16.82 6.08
CA LYS A 133 -36.83 17.96 5.18
C LYS A 133 -36.02 19.18 5.62
N GLY A 134 -35.23 19.74 4.71
CA GLY A 134 -34.50 20.99 4.92
C GLY A 134 -33.32 20.89 5.89
N ALA A 135 -32.88 19.69 6.25
CA ALA A 135 -31.69 19.51 7.07
C ALA A 135 -30.42 19.93 6.32
N VAL A 136 -29.44 20.45 7.06
CA VAL A 136 -28.14 20.86 6.55
C VAL A 136 -27.06 20.13 7.32
N PHE A 137 -26.14 19.48 6.61
CA PHE A 137 -24.98 18.82 7.18
C PHE A 137 -23.70 19.32 6.50
N THR A 138 -22.61 19.39 7.24
CA THR A 138 -21.27 19.72 6.71
C THR A 138 -20.23 18.80 7.31
N GLY A 139 -19.51 18.07 6.46
CA GLY A 139 -18.55 17.04 6.86
C GLY A 139 -18.69 15.78 6.02
N VAL A 140 -18.25 14.65 6.56
CA VAL A 140 -18.34 13.33 5.93
C VAL A 140 -19.45 12.52 6.58
N VAL A 141 -20.32 11.90 5.78
CA VAL A 141 -21.31 10.93 6.23
C VAL A 141 -20.96 9.57 5.64
N TYR A 142 -20.70 8.61 6.52
CA TYR A 142 -20.45 7.22 6.18
C TYR A 142 -21.52 6.34 6.83
N SER A 143 -22.13 5.43 6.07
CA SER A 143 -23.13 4.50 6.62
C SER A 143 -23.02 3.08 6.08
N ALA A 144 -23.24 2.11 6.96
CA ALA A 144 -23.36 0.70 6.58
C ALA A 144 -24.67 0.41 5.82
N GLY A 145 -25.75 1.11 6.18
CA GLY A 145 -27.06 1.01 5.52
C GLY A 145 -27.35 2.18 4.57
N GLU A 146 -28.49 2.09 3.87
CA GLU A 146 -29.08 3.15 3.03
C GLU A 146 -28.99 4.55 3.68
N GLN A 147 -28.77 5.58 2.86
CA GLN A 147 -28.96 6.98 3.28
C GLN A 147 -30.17 7.60 2.58
N GLU A 148 -31.03 8.27 3.36
CA GLU A 148 -32.21 8.96 2.85
C GLU A 148 -32.09 10.48 3.00
N LEU A 149 -32.06 11.19 1.87
CA LEU A 149 -32.10 12.66 1.85
C LEU A 149 -33.50 13.12 1.44
N LYS A 150 -34.29 13.62 2.40
CA LYS A 150 -35.64 14.16 2.11
C LYS A 150 -35.55 15.52 1.38
N ASN A 151 -36.72 16.09 1.08
CA ASN A 151 -36.80 17.31 0.29
C ASN A 151 -35.96 18.45 0.88
N ASP A 152 -35.30 19.21 0.01
CA ASP A 152 -34.53 20.42 0.36
C ASP A 152 -33.33 20.16 1.32
N VAL A 153 -32.86 18.92 1.47
CA VAL A 153 -31.65 18.60 2.25
C VAL A 153 -30.39 19.12 1.55
N GLN A 154 -29.40 19.54 2.33
CA GLN A 154 -28.10 20.01 1.83
C GLN A 154 -26.96 19.33 2.59
N ILE A 155 -26.20 18.49 1.91
CA ILE A 155 -24.94 17.95 2.42
C ILE A 155 -23.79 18.75 1.82
N ASN A 156 -22.89 19.29 2.64
CA ASN A 156 -21.70 20.02 2.19
C ASN A 156 -20.46 19.23 2.61
N GLY A 157 -20.01 18.35 1.74
CA GLY A 157 -18.93 17.41 2.03
C GLY A 157 -19.08 16.13 1.23
N ILE A 158 -18.96 14.97 1.87
CA ILE A 158 -18.89 13.67 1.18
C ILE A 158 -19.87 12.68 1.77
N VAL A 159 -20.45 11.85 0.91
CA VAL A 159 -21.35 10.75 1.23
C VAL A 159 -20.72 9.43 0.79
N ALA A 160 -20.71 8.45 1.70
CA ALA A 160 -20.20 7.10 1.47
C ALA A 160 -21.17 6.07 2.07
N ILE A 161 -21.51 5.03 1.31
CA ILE A 161 -22.55 4.05 1.64
C ILE A 161 -22.08 2.64 1.28
N GLU A 162 -22.13 1.72 2.24
CA GLU A 162 -21.80 0.31 2.00
C GLU A 162 -22.90 -0.48 1.29
N ASP A 163 -24.15 -0.12 1.58
CA ASP A 163 -25.37 -0.80 1.15
C ASP A 163 -25.62 -0.67 -0.37
N ASP A 164 -26.20 -1.71 -0.97
CA ASP A 164 -26.52 -1.74 -2.41
C ASP A 164 -27.79 -0.93 -2.74
N ASP A 165 -28.64 -0.68 -1.75
CA ASP A 165 -29.79 0.21 -1.85
C ASP A 165 -29.37 1.71 -1.97
N GLY A 166 -28.13 2.06 -1.60
CA GLY A 166 -27.50 3.35 -1.90
C GLY A 166 -28.17 4.57 -1.24
N LEU A 167 -28.25 5.66 -2.00
CA LEU A 167 -28.68 7.01 -1.60
C LEU A 167 -30.06 7.35 -2.20
N ASP A 168 -31.10 7.37 -1.36
CA ASP A 168 -32.44 7.81 -1.75
C ASP A 168 -32.59 9.34 -1.63
N GLN A 169 -32.35 10.05 -2.75
CA GLN A 169 -32.51 11.50 -2.83
C GLN A 169 -33.91 11.92 -3.27
N LYS A 170 -34.58 12.74 -2.45
CA LYS A 170 -35.86 13.39 -2.79
C LYS A 170 -35.65 14.77 -3.43
N ASN A 171 -36.75 15.39 -3.87
CA ASN A 171 -36.71 16.63 -4.65
C ASN A 171 -35.86 17.72 -3.97
N LYS A 172 -34.84 18.21 -4.70
CA LYS A 172 -33.92 19.27 -4.28
C LYS A 172 -33.03 18.93 -3.07
N ALA A 173 -32.93 17.65 -2.71
CA ALA A 173 -31.77 17.20 -1.96
C ALA A 173 -30.53 17.41 -2.83
N ASP A 174 -29.42 17.84 -2.22
CA ASP A 174 -28.17 18.11 -2.94
C ASP A 174 -26.96 17.73 -2.09
N VAL A 175 -25.93 17.22 -2.76
CA VAL A 175 -24.61 16.92 -2.18
C VAL A 175 -23.60 17.85 -2.85
N ASN A 176 -23.22 18.89 -2.12
CA ASN A 176 -22.18 19.83 -2.53
C ASN A 176 -20.83 19.22 -2.16
N TYR A 177 -20.18 18.56 -3.12
CA TYR A 177 -18.87 17.94 -2.94
C TYR A 177 -17.77 18.96 -2.62
N VAL A 178 -17.05 18.75 -1.51
CA VAL A 178 -15.92 19.62 -1.09
C VAL A 178 -14.75 18.77 -0.55
N PRO A 179 -13.93 18.16 -1.43
CA PRO A 179 -12.86 17.24 -1.00
C PRO A 179 -11.62 17.93 -0.45
N GLU A 180 -11.32 19.15 -0.93
CA GLU A 180 -10.10 19.90 -0.62
C GLU A 180 -9.99 20.38 0.84
N THR A 181 -11.01 20.11 1.64
CA THR A 181 -11.11 20.55 3.04
C THR A 181 -11.07 19.42 4.06
N LEU A 182 -10.96 18.15 3.65
CA LEU A 182 -10.97 17.02 4.58
C LEU A 182 -9.74 16.99 5.49
N ASP A 183 -9.97 16.86 6.80
CA ASP A 183 -8.93 16.62 7.77
C ASP A 183 -8.59 15.13 7.83
N PRO A 184 -7.34 14.72 7.55
CA PRO A 184 -6.94 13.31 7.62
C PRO A 184 -7.21 12.65 8.98
N ARG A 185 -7.20 13.44 10.07
CA ARG A 185 -7.44 12.95 11.44
C ARG A 185 -8.84 12.35 11.63
N LEU A 186 -9.80 12.68 10.75
CA LEU A 186 -11.14 12.08 10.79
C LEU A 186 -11.11 10.58 10.51
N PHE A 187 -10.03 10.07 9.92
CA PHE A 187 -9.95 8.72 9.40
C PHE A 187 -8.92 7.84 10.10
N ASP A 188 -8.27 8.35 11.14
CA ASP A 188 -7.31 7.60 11.94
C ASP A 188 -7.94 6.28 12.42
N GLN A 189 -7.29 5.13 12.19
CA GLN A 189 -7.80 3.81 12.59
C GLN A 189 -9.08 3.32 11.88
N LEU A 190 -9.68 4.12 10.98
CA LEU A 190 -10.87 3.74 10.21
C LEU A 190 -10.55 3.37 8.77
N CYS A 191 -9.37 3.73 8.28
CA CYS A 191 -8.86 3.35 6.96
C CYS A 191 -7.80 2.25 7.05
N GLU A 192 -7.80 1.51 8.16
CA GLU A 192 -6.95 0.35 8.35
C GLU A 192 -7.60 -0.86 7.68
N ILE A 193 -7.60 -0.91 6.33
CA ILE A 193 -7.45 -2.22 5.69
C ILE A 193 -6.28 -2.85 6.42
N GLU A 194 -6.44 -4.06 6.98
CA GLU A 194 -5.34 -4.80 7.64
C GLU A 194 -4.08 -4.53 6.83
N GLN A 195 -3.23 -3.62 7.32
CA GLN A 195 -1.92 -3.44 6.73
C GLN A 195 -1.35 -4.83 6.86
N PRO A 196 -0.96 -5.52 5.76
CA PRO A 196 -0.21 -6.74 5.91
C PRO A 196 0.93 -6.36 6.85
N ALA A 197 0.92 -6.99 8.04
CA ALA A 197 1.63 -6.59 9.24
C ALA A 197 2.94 -5.87 8.90
N THR A 198 3.18 -4.69 9.49
CA THR A 198 4.50 -4.02 9.56
C THR A 198 5.46 -4.48 8.47
N LEU A 199 5.44 -3.85 7.29
CA LEU A 199 6.16 -4.27 6.08
C LEU A 199 7.41 -5.12 6.38
N PRO A 200 7.48 -6.39 5.93
CA PRO A 200 8.68 -7.17 6.17
C PRO A 200 9.86 -6.47 5.50
N ALA A 201 10.96 -6.39 6.24
CA ALA A 201 12.23 -5.70 5.97
C ALA A 201 12.52 -5.17 4.53
N PHE A 202 13.05 -3.94 4.44
CA PHE A 202 13.29 -3.25 3.16
C PHE A 202 14.62 -2.51 3.09
N ASP A 203 15.25 -2.53 1.93
CA ASP A 203 16.45 -1.74 1.69
C ASP A 203 16.53 -1.26 0.23
N ASN A 204 16.55 0.06 0.05
CA ASN A 204 16.75 0.69 -1.25
C ASN A 204 18.19 1.11 -1.53
N PHE A 205 19.10 0.89 -0.59
CA PHE A 205 20.50 1.27 -0.67
C PHE A 205 20.80 2.78 -0.82
N GLU A 206 19.78 3.64 -0.93
CA GLU A 206 19.94 5.08 -1.19
C GLU A 206 20.58 5.84 -0.03
N SER A 207 20.50 5.28 1.19
CA SER A 207 21.16 5.84 2.37
C SER A 207 22.67 5.57 2.42
N TYR A 208 23.18 4.70 1.54
CA TYR A 208 24.56 4.25 1.60
C TYR A 208 25.48 5.05 0.69
N SER A 209 26.71 5.28 1.16
CA SER A 209 27.77 5.76 0.28
C SER A 209 28.35 4.60 -0.54
N PRO A 210 28.81 4.83 -1.78
CA PRO A 210 29.50 3.81 -2.55
C PRO A 210 30.69 3.21 -1.79
N GLY A 211 30.81 1.88 -1.79
CA GLY A 211 31.79 1.17 -0.96
C GLY A 211 31.26 -0.15 -0.43
N SER A 212 31.89 -0.71 0.60
CA SER A 212 31.41 -1.95 1.22
C SER A 212 30.03 -1.76 1.87
N ILE A 213 29.13 -2.74 1.70
CA ILE A 213 27.87 -2.83 2.47
C ILE A 213 28.11 -3.29 3.92
N ASP A 214 29.26 -3.90 4.21
CA ASP A 214 29.56 -4.46 5.53
C ASP A 214 29.43 -3.43 6.66
N GLY A 215 28.60 -3.74 7.65
CA GLY A 215 28.31 -2.87 8.79
C GLY A 215 27.29 -1.76 8.52
N ASN A 216 26.77 -1.60 7.29
CA ASN A 216 25.74 -0.61 6.99
C ASN A 216 24.35 -1.08 7.47
N ASP A 217 23.56 -0.15 8.01
CA ASP A 217 22.29 -0.44 8.67
C ASP A 217 21.17 0.53 8.26
N GLY A 218 20.98 0.68 6.96
CA GLY A 218 19.92 1.51 6.36
C GLY A 218 18.67 0.69 6.07
N GLY A 219 17.72 1.28 5.35
CA GLY A 219 16.42 0.65 5.14
C GLY A 219 15.56 0.61 6.41
N SER A 220 14.59 -0.31 6.45
CA SER A 220 13.64 -0.44 7.56
C SER A 220 13.35 -1.90 7.91
N ASN A 221 12.98 -2.13 9.18
CA ASN A 221 12.50 -3.42 9.73
C ASN A 221 13.48 -4.61 9.60
N TRP A 222 14.79 -4.31 9.55
CA TRP A 222 15.86 -5.30 9.65
C TRP A 222 16.31 -5.47 11.09
N GLY A 223 16.75 -6.68 11.46
CA GLY A 223 17.20 -7.02 12.81
C GLY A 223 18.64 -6.58 13.11
N GLY A 224 19.26 -5.79 12.22
CA GLY A 224 20.63 -5.32 12.34
C GLY A 224 21.32 -5.05 11.00
N PRO A 225 22.62 -4.66 11.04
CA PRO A 225 23.37 -4.28 9.86
C PRO A 225 23.62 -5.44 8.91
N TRP A 226 23.94 -5.11 7.66
CA TRP A 226 24.51 -6.05 6.70
C TRP A 226 25.85 -6.59 7.18
N THR A 227 26.08 -7.88 6.95
CA THR A 227 27.41 -8.50 7.01
C THR A 227 27.84 -8.82 5.58
N GLY A 228 28.92 -8.18 5.13
CA GLY A 228 29.45 -8.32 3.78
C GLY A 228 30.77 -9.10 3.73
N GLN A 229 30.99 -9.85 2.66
CA GLN A 229 32.26 -10.52 2.35
C GLN A 229 32.89 -9.97 1.06
N ASP A 230 33.97 -10.58 0.59
CA ASP A 230 34.54 -10.23 -0.72
C ASP A 230 33.53 -10.48 -1.84
N GLY A 231 33.45 -9.56 -2.81
CA GLY A 231 32.57 -9.68 -3.95
C GLY A 231 31.27 -8.88 -3.86
N GLN A 232 31.11 -8.00 -2.86
CA GLN A 232 30.04 -7.00 -2.83
C GLN A 232 30.58 -5.58 -2.83
N VAL A 233 29.81 -4.64 -3.39
CA VAL A 233 30.07 -3.21 -3.33
C VAL A 233 28.79 -2.43 -3.62
N VAL A 234 28.44 -1.49 -2.74
CA VAL A 234 27.46 -0.44 -3.04
C VAL A 234 28.03 0.47 -4.13
N VAL A 235 27.28 0.64 -5.21
CA VAL A 235 27.65 1.45 -6.37
C VAL A 235 26.62 2.56 -6.61
N ASP A 236 27.11 3.69 -7.09
CA ASP A 236 26.27 4.75 -7.63
C ASP A 236 25.83 4.35 -9.05
N THR A 237 24.51 4.23 -9.23
CA THR A 237 23.84 3.94 -10.49
C THR A 237 22.98 5.12 -10.95
N SER A 238 23.18 6.34 -10.45
CA SER A 238 22.31 7.48 -10.75
C SER A 238 22.18 7.80 -12.25
N ASP A 239 23.26 7.56 -13.02
CA ASP A 239 23.31 7.77 -14.47
C ASP A 239 22.53 6.71 -15.26
N SER A 240 22.27 5.55 -14.65
CA SER A 240 21.48 4.46 -15.23
C SER A 240 20.81 3.70 -14.09
N PRO A 241 19.80 4.30 -13.45
CA PRO A 241 19.19 3.74 -12.25
C PRO A 241 18.53 2.41 -12.59
N LEU A 242 18.50 1.49 -11.63
CA LEU A 242 17.60 0.33 -11.73
C LEU A 242 16.20 0.89 -11.59
N GLU A 243 15.37 0.74 -12.62
CA GLU A 243 14.03 1.28 -12.65
C GLU A 243 13.07 0.26 -13.25
N PHE A 244 11.90 0.13 -12.63
CA PHE A 244 10.75 -0.58 -13.15
C PHE A 244 9.55 0.35 -13.11
N VAL A 245 8.80 0.38 -14.21
CA VAL A 245 7.54 1.11 -14.34
C VAL A 245 6.49 0.12 -14.83
N ASP A 246 5.35 0.06 -14.14
CA ASP A 246 4.26 -0.85 -14.54
C ASP A 246 3.28 -0.20 -15.53
N SER A 247 2.21 -0.92 -15.86
CA SER A 247 1.18 -0.45 -16.79
C SER A 247 0.33 0.72 -16.27
N GLU A 248 0.44 1.06 -14.99
CA GLU A 248 -0.28 2.14 -14.32
C GLU A 248 0.64 3.33 -14.00
N ASP A 249 1.83 3.39 -14.63
CA ASP A 249 2.88 4.39 -14.40
C ASP A 249 3.44 4.44 -12.96
N ARG A 250 3.19 3.41 -12.14
CA ARG A 250 3.82 3.28 -10.82
C ARG A 250 5.28 2.88 -10.98
N ARG A 251 6.14 3.42 -10.13
CA ARG A 251 7.60 3.34 -10.31
C ARG A 251 8.31 2.81 -9.07
N ILE A 252 9.23 1.88 -9.29
CA ILE A 252 10.27 1.49 -8.32
C ILE A 252 11.61 1.86 -8.94
N ARG A 253 12.47 2.56 -8.19
CA ARG A 253 13.74 3.06 -8.69
C ARG A 253 14.83 2.97 -7.62
N SER A 254 16.05 2.66 -8.06
CA SER A 254 17.28 2.82 -7.30
C SER A 254 18.37 3.56 -8.06
N ALA A 255 18.85 4.68 -7.50
CA ALA A 255 20.06 5.38 -7.91
C ALA A 255 21.32 4.85 -7.21
N THR A 256 21.18 4.05 -6.16
CA THR A 256 22.29 3.39 -5.48
C THR A 256 21.99 1.90 -5.38
N SER A 257 22.92 1.02 -5.76
CA SER A 257 22.62 -0.42 -5.82
C SER A 257 23.73 -1.26 -5.21
N LEU A 258 23.41 -2.44 -4.70
CA LEU A 258 24.39 -3.38 -4.21
C LEU A 258 24.93 -4.26 -5.35
N GLU A 259 26.11 -3.98 -5.87
CA GLU A 259 26.79 -4.84 -6.85
C GLU A 259 27.39 -6.09 -6.17
N ILE A 260 27.17 -7.26 -6.77
CA ILE A 260 27.72 -8.56 -6.43
C ILE A 260 28.52 -9.06 -7.64
N ALA A 261 29.73 -9.49 -7.39
CA ALA A 261 30.67 -9.96 -8.40
C ALA A 261 31.59 -11.05 -7.84
N GLY A 262 32.06 -11.95 -8.71
CA GLY A 262 32.96 -13.04 -8.32
C GLY A 262 32.25 -14.29 -7.83
N ASN A 263 32.99 -15.18 -7.17
CA ASN A 263 32.50 -16.49 -6.71
C ASN A 263 32.54 -16.55 -5.19
N GLY A 264 31.36 -16.68 -4.56
CA GLY A 264 31.21 -16.78 -3.11
C GLY A 264 29.89 -17.43 -2.75
N ASN A 265 29.86 -18.18 -1.65
CA ASN A 265 28.66 -18.90 -1.22
C ASN A 265 27.68 -18.01 -0.43
N GLU A 266 28.17 -16.98 0.26
CA GLU A 266 27.41 -16.06 1.12
C GLU A 266 28.06 -14.67 1.06
N VAL A 267 27.86 -13.97 -0.06
CA VAL A 267 28.53 -12.68 -0.30
C VAL A 267 28.02 -11.58 0.63
N VAL A 268 26.73 -11.59 0.94
CA VAL A 268 26.07 -10.68 1.88
C VAL A 268 24.99 -11.41 2.67
N THR A 269 24.84 -11.04 3.94
CA THR A 269 23.74 -11.52 4.80
C THR A 269 23.21 -10.37 5.65
N ARG A 270 21.94 -10.46 6.05
CA ARG A 270 21.34 -9.51 6.98
C ARG A 270 20.23 -10.20 7.77
N PRO A 271 20.16 -10.01 9.11
CA PRO A 271 19.10 -10.59 9.91
C PRO A 271 17.77 -9.86 9.70
N LEU A 272 16.67 -10.62 9.68
CA LEU A 272 15.31 -10.07 9.81
C LEU A 272 15.05 -9.73 11.29
N ASP A 273 14.26 -8.70 11.55
CA ASP A 273 13.90 -8.25 12.91
C ASP A 273 12.94 -9.22 13.64
N GLY A 274 12.43 -10.22 12.92
CA GLY A 274 11.52 -11.21 13.48
C GLY A 274 11.25 -12.39 12.55
N THR A 275 10.41 -13.30 13.03
CA THR A 275 9.92 -14.44 12.24
C THR A 275 8.58 -14.11 11.60
N PHE A 276 8.44 -14.35 10.30
CA PHE A 276 7.15 -14.26 9.62
C PHE A 276 6.35 -15.56 9.76
N SER A 277 5.13 -15.47 10.30
CA SER A 277 4.27 -16.63 10.59
C SER A 277 3.11 -16.82 9.62
N GLY A 278 2.85 -15.86 8.72
CA GLY A 278 1.73 -15.89 7.78
C GLY A 278 1.75 -17.05 6.77
N ASP A 279 0.64 -17.19 6.04
CA ASP A 279 0.42 -18.28 5.08
C ASP A 279 1.07 -18.02 3.72
N SER A 280 1.30 -16.77 3.34
CA SER A 280 2.03 -16.39 2.12
C SER A 280 3.08 -15.34 2.42
N VAL A 281 4.26 -15.46 1.81
CA VAL A 281 5.31 -14.45 1.84
C VAL A 281 5.69 -14.09 0.41
N PHE A 282 5.83 -12.78 0.17
CA PHE A 282 6.34 -12.23 -1.08
C PHE A 282 7.72 -11.66 -0.83
N LEU A 283 8.65 -12.00 -1.72
CA LEU A 283 9.99 -11.44 -1.75
C LEU A 283 10.19 -10.82 -3.13
N SER A 284 10.70 -9.60 -3.22
CA SER A 284 11.00 -9.03 -4.53
C SER A 284 12.33 -8.29 -4.58
N MET A 285 12.85 -8.14 -5.80
CA MET A 285 14.07 -7.40 -6.07
C MET A 285 14.04 -6.72 -7.43
N LEU A 286 14.63 -5.52 -7.53
CA LEU A 286 15.11 -5.04 -8.82
C LEU A 286 16.48 -5.64 -9.07
N VAL A 287 16.66 -6.24 -10.24
CA VAL A 287 17.91 -6.85 -10.65
C VAL A 287 18.30 -6.38 -12.03
N ARG A 288 19.60 -6.15 -12.20
CA ARG A 288 20.23 -5.95 -13.51
C ARG A 288 21.46 -6.83 -13.63
N PHE A 289 21.51 -7.61 -14.71
CA PHE A 289 22.63 -8.46 -15.03
C PHE A 289 23.54 -7.80 -16.07
N ASN A 290 24.81 -7.60 -15.72
CA ASN A 290 25.84 -7.09 -16.63
C ASN A 290 26.93 -8.12 -16.94
N GLY A 291 26.67 -9.40 -16.65
CA GLY A 291 27.59 -10.51 -16.91
C GLY A 291 27.51 -11.07 -18.33
N ASP A 292 28.19 -12.18 -18.55
CA ASP A 292 28.12 -12.94 -19.81
C ASP A 292 27.05 -14.04 -19.67
N PRO A 293 25.92 -13.95 -20.38
CA PRO A 293 24.82 -14.90 -20.27
C PRO A 293 25.17 -16.27 -20.89
N THR A 294 26.38 -16.48 -21.40
CA THR A 294 26.83 -17.80 -21.88
C THR A 294 27.51 -18.63 -20.80
N ASN A 295 27.89 -18.03 -19.67
CA ASN A 295 28.48 -18.74 -18.54
C ASN A 295 27.39 -19.30 -17.64
N ASN A 296 27.57 -20.53 -17.15
CA ASN A 296 26.69 -21.10 -16.13
C ASN A 296 27.01 -20.47 -14.77
N ASP A 297 26.47 -19.28 -14.56
CA ASP A 297 26.59 -18.52 -13.33
C ASP A 297 25.22 -18.45 -12.64
N PHE A 298 25.24 -18.34 -11.31
CA PHE A 298 24.02 -18.17 -10.54
C PHE A 298 24.23 -17.21 -9.39
N VAL A 299 23.17 -16.49 -9.05
CA VAL A 299 23.05 -15.72 -7.83
C VAL A 299 21.64 -15.91 -7.29
N GLY A 300 21.54 -16.24 -6.01
CA GLY A 300 20.28 -16.47 -5.34
C GLY A 300 20.03 -15.43 -4.25
N PHE A 301 18.81 -15.42 -3.74
CA PHE A 301 18.48 -14.88 -2.45
C PHE A 301 18.08 -16.03 -1.54
N TRP A 302 18.67 -16.07 -0.36
CA TRP A 302 18.47 -17.13 0.62
C TRP A 302 17.62 -16.59 1.77
N VAL A 303 16.55 -17.30 2.11
CA VAL A 303 15.86 -17.13 3.39
C VAL A 303 16.26 -18.31 4.26
N GLU A 304 17.01 -18.04 5.32
CA GLU A 304 17.52 -19.10 6.18
C GLU A 304 16.40 -19.68 7.07
N ASN A 305 16.30 -21.01 7.08
CA ASN A 305 15.54 -21.76 8.07
C ASN A 305 16.48 -22.75 8.76
N SER A 306 16.62 -22.62 10.08
CA SER A 306 17.47 -23.47 10.92
C SER A 306 17.16 -24.97 10.83
N GLY A 307 15.95 -25.36 10.39
CA GLY A 307 15.54 -26.76 10.23
C GLY A 307 15.69 -27.35 8.83
N PHE A 308 16.00 -26.55 7.80
CA PHE A 308 16.00 -26.98 6.40
C PHE A 308 17.37 -26.83 5.69
N GLY A 309 18.27 -26.03 6.25
CA GLY A 309 19.56 -25.69 5.63
C GLY A 309 19.44 -24.58 4.58
N ALA A 310 20.59 -24.08 4.10
CA ALA A 310 20.65 -22.98 3.14
C ALA A 310 20.38 -23.47 1.71
N SER A 311 19.16 -23.26 1.20
CA SER A 311 18.88 -23.29 -0.23
C SER A 311 18.50 -21.89 -0.71
N PRO A 312 19.07 -21.37 -1.82
CA PRO A 312 18.56 -20.15 -2.44
C PRO A 312 17.11 -20.41 -2.82
N GLN A 313 16.30 -19.37 -2.65
CA GLN A 313 14.85 -19.45 -2.75
C GLN A 313 14.39 -18.83 -4.08
N PHE A 314 15.01 -17.75 -4.54
CA PHE A 314 14.79 -17.20 -5.87
C PHE A 314 15.98 -16.38 -6.34
N GLY A 315 16.10 -16.13 -7.64
CA GLY A 315 17.17 -15.30 -8.18
C GLY A 315 17.40 -15.56 -9.66
N LEU A 316 18.67 -15.50 -10.05
CA LEU A 316 19.13 -15.63 -11.43
C LEU A 316 20.07 -16.82 -11.55
N LYS A 317 19.82 -17.68 -12.53
CA LYS A 317 20.66 -18.81 -12.90
C LYS A 317 20.70 -18.93 -14.40
N VAL A 318 21.82 -18.56 -14.97
CA VAL A 318 22.00 -18.44 -16.42
C VAL A 318 21.94 -19.83 -17.09
N ASN A 319 21.23 -19.92 -18.22
CA ASN A 319 21.00 -21.08 -19.08
C ASN A 319 20.34 -22.29 -18.38
N GLU A 320 19.47 -22.07 -17.39
CA GLU A 320 18.90 -23.10 -16.49
C GLU A 320 19.96 -24.04 -15.84
N GLY A 321 21.25 -23.71 -15.95
CA GLY A 321 22.38 -24.56 -15.59
C GLY A 321 22.73 -25.72 -16.53
N SER A 322 22.09 -25.83 -17.71
CA SER A 322 22.40 -26.88 -18.70
C SER A 322 21.90 -26.62 -20.13
N GLY A 323 21.79 -25.35 -20.55
CA GLY A 323 21.49 -24.96 -21.94
C GLY A 323 20.02 -24.66 -22.23
N GLY A 324 19.24 -24.31 -21.21
CA GLY A 324 17.93 -23.68 -21.36
C GLY A 324 18.05 -22.19 -21.71
N VAL A 325 16.91 -21.54 -21.92
CA VAL A 325 16.81 -20.09 -22.24
C VAL A 325 16.07 -19.32 -21.15
N ASN A 326 15.87 -19.91 -19.98
CA ASN A 326 15.24 -19.24 -18.85
C ASN A 326 16.28 -19.03 -17.75
N ASP A 327 16.42 -17.79 -17.34
CA ASP A 327 17.53 -17.35 -16.50
C ASP A 327 17.10 -16.90 -15.11
N PHE A 328 15.80 -16.76 -14.86
CA PHE A 328 15.28 -16.50 -13.53
C PHE A 328 14.72 -17.77 -12.92
N PHE A 329 14.90 -17.94 -11.60
CA PHE A 329 14.40 -19.13 -10.91
C PHE A 329 13.74 -18.79 -9.58
N VAL A 330 12.78 -19.63 -9.17
CA VAL A 330 12.29 -19.76 -7.80
C VAL A 330 12.34 -21.25 -7.41
N ARG A 331 12.66 -21.56 -6.16
CA ARG A 331 12.74 -22.93 -5.67
C ARG A 331 12.46 -22.99 -4.18
N LEU A 332 11.82 -24.06 -3.77
CA LEU A 332 11.91 -24.63 -2.43
C LEU A 332 12.62 -25.95 -2.67
N ASP A 333 13.75 -26.20 -2.00
CA ASP A 333 14.53 -27.44 -2.17
C ASP A 333 15.35 -27.58 -3.48
N GLN A 334 15.36 -28.76 -4.08
CA GLN A 334 16.00 -29.09 -5.35
C GLN A 334 15.10 -28.81 -6.56
N THR A 335 13.81 -28.52 -6.35
CA THR A 335 12.83 -28.26 -7.39
C THR A 335 12.78 -26.78 -7.71
N ALA A 336 13.19 -26.40 -8.91
CA ALA A 336 13.15 -25.02 -9.39
C ALA A 336 12.11 -24.87 -10.50
N ASP A 337 11.40 -23.75 -10.45
CA ASP A 337 10.66 -23.20 -11.58
C ASP A 337 11.52 -22.11 -12.23
N TYR A 338 11.46 -22.01 -13.55
CA TYR A 338 12.31 -21.13 -14.35
C TYR A 338 11.47 -20.24 -15.25
N ALA A 339 11.92 -19.00 -15.45
CA ALA A 339 11.24 -18.04 -16.32
C ALA A 339 12.25 -17.18 -17.10
N THR A 340 11.88 -16.86 -18.34
CA THR A 340 12.37 -15.79 -19.22
C THR A 340 13.90 -15.74 -19.46
N ASP A 341 14.30 -15.50 -20.70
CA ASP A 341 15.71 -15.26 -21.07
C ASP A 341 16.17 -13.89 -20.53
N ILE A 342 17.40 -13.80 -20.04
CA ILE A 342 17.92 -12.53 -19.53
C ILE A 342 18.56 -11.69 -20.63
N GLU A 343 18.15 -10.44 -20.71
CA GLU A 343 18.81 -9.45 -21.55
C GLU A 343 19.85 -8.67 -20.74
N VAL A 344 21.10 -8.67 -21.21
CA VAL A 344 22.20 -7.98 -20.53
C VAL A 344 21.92 -6.48 -20.47
N GLY A 345 22.03 -5.90 -19.27
CA GLY A 345 21.80 -4.48 -19.01
C GLY A 345 20.34 -4.11 -18.73
N GLU A 346 19.38 -5.00 -18.98
CA GLU A 346 17.97 -4.76 -18.70
C GLU A 346 17.67 -4.90 -17.20
N THR A 347 16.68 -4.13 -16.74
CA THR A 347 16.22 -4.16 -15.34
C THR A 347 14.93 -4.95 -15.25
N TYR A 348 14.90 -5.90 -14.32
CA TYR A 348 13.74 -6.73 -14.05
C TYR A 348 13.28 -6.54 -12.62
N LEU A 349 11.96 -6.53 -12.42
CA LEU A 349 11.35 -6.77 -11.12
C LEU A 349 11.07 -8.27 -11.00
N LEU A 350 11.75 -8.92 -10.07
CA LEU A 350 11.49 -10.31 -9.70
C LEU A 350 10.61 -10.34 -8.47
N VAL A 351 9.51 -11.08 -8.52
CA VAL A 351 8.63 -11.30 -7.37
C VAL A 351 8.45 -12.80 -7.17
N ALA A 352 8.92 -13.30 -6.04
CA ALA A 352 8.72 -14.68 -5.62
C ALA A 352 7.63 -14.76 -4.55
N GLN A 353 6.60 -15.57 -4.80
CA GLN A 353 5.57 -15.90 -3.84
C GLN A 353 5.79 -17.32 -3.30
N TYR A 354 5.84 -17.43 -1.97
CA TYR A 354 5.87 -18.71 -1.26
C TYR A 354 4.60 -18.85 -0.45
N THR A 355 3.85 -19.92 -0.69
CA THR A 355 2.59 -20.17 0.02
C THR A 355 2.64 -21.49 0.77
N LYS A 356 2.31 -21.44 2.08
CA LYS A 356 2.05 -22.60 2.91
C LYS A 356 0.69 -23.18 2.53
N ALA A 357 0.66 -24.41 2.02
CA ALA A 357 -0.60 -25.14 1.91
C ALA A 357 -0.99 -25.74 3.28
N ARG A 358 -2.25 -25.55 3.70
CA ARG A 358 -2.78 -26.27 4.87
C ARG A 358 -2.72 -27.77 4.60
N LYS A 359 -2.28 -28.53 5.61
CA LYS A 359 -2.31 -29.99 5.60
C LYS A 359 -3.78 -30.45 5.59
N ILE A 360 -4.33 -30.69 4.40
CA ILE A 360 -5.62 -31.39 4.29
C ILE A 360 -5.34 -32.85 4.64
N THR A 361 -6.08 -33.40 5.59
CA THR A 361 -6.00 -34.82 5.95
C THR A 361 -6.38 -35.66 4.73
N SER A 362 -5.36 -36.24 4.12
CA SER A 362 -5.32 -37.08 2.90
C SER A 362 -4.90 -36.32 1.63
N VAL A 363 -3.80 -36.84 1.07
CA VAL A 363 -2.97 -36.40 -0.07
C VAL A 363 -2.03 -35.23 0.24
N THR A 364 -0.76 -35.43 -0.12
CA THR A 364 0.48 -34.71 0.22
C THR A 364 0.35 -33.18 0.36
N PRO A 365 0.95 -32.54 1.39
CA PRO A 365 1.04 -31.08 1.42
C PRO A 365 1.90 -30.62 0.23
N SER A 366 1.31 -29.88 -0.71
CA SER A 366 2.05 -29.20 -1.77
C SER A 366 2.20 -27.73 -1.40
N SER A 367 3.37 -27.32 -0.90
CA SER A 367 3.76 -25.91 -0.91
C SER A 367 3.73 -25.40 -2.35
N GLY A 368 3.16 -24.21 -2.57
CA GLY A 368 3.13 -23.56 -3.88
C GLY A 368 4.30 -22.60 -4.05
N LEU A 369 4.81 -22.54 -5.28
CA LEU A 369 5.84 -21.59 -5.71
C LEU A 369 5.36 -20.90 -6.99
N THR A 370 5.47 -19.58 -7.00
CA THR A 370 5.21 -18.80 -8.20
C THR A 370 6.29 -17.73 -8.34
N LEU A 371 6.90 -17.67 -9.53
CA LEU A 371 7.78 -16.57 -9.91
C LEU A 371 7.06 -15.68 -10.91
N HIS A 372 6.97 -14.40 -10.60
CA HIS A 372 6.55 -13.36 -11.53
C HIS A 372 7.78 -12.56 -11.94
N VAL A 373 8.02 -12.45 -13.25
CA VAL A 373 9.09 -11.65 -13.83
C VAL A 373 8.46 -10.57 -14.69
N ALA A 374 8.77 -9.31 -14.38
CA ALA A 374 8.36 -8.18 -15.18
C ALA A 374 9.60 -7.39 -15.65
N GLN A 375 9.66 -7.12 -16.96
CA GLN A 375 10.74 -6.36 -17.58
C GLN A 375 10.38 -4.88 -17.67
N ALA A 376 11.31 -4.01 -17.29
CA ALA A 376 11.16 -2.59 -17.54
C ALA A 376 11.26 -2.31 -19.05
N HIS A 377 10.20 -1.77 -19.66
CA HIS A 377 10.32 -1.20 -21.00
C HIS A 377 10.81 0.24 -20.86
N LEU A 378 12.12 0.47 -20.95
CA LEU A 378 12.60 1.83 -21.14
C LEU A 378 12.07 2.32 -22.50
N PRO A 379 11.37 3.47 -22.56
CA PRO A 379 11.07 4.08 -23.86
C PRO A 379 12.41 4.33 -24.57
N PRO A 380 12.54 4.01 -25.87
CA PRO A 380 13.80 4.14 -26.57
C PRO A 380 14.32 5.57 -26.40
N CYS A 381 15.49 5.70 -25.79
CA CYS A 381 16.19 6.96 -25.69
C CYS A 381 16.35 7.54 -27.10
N LEU A 382 15.65 8.64 -27.39
CA LEU A 382 15.84 9.38 -28.64
C LEU A 382 17.33 9.73 -28.76
N PRO A 383 18.00 9.40 -29.88
CA PRO A 383 19.42 9.67 -30.01
C PRO A 383 19.66 11.18 -29.96
N ASN A 384 20.60 11.56 -29.09
CA ASN A 384 21.16 12.90 -28.97
C ASN A 384 21.32 13.58 -30.34
N ALA A 385 20.54 14.62 -30.58
CA ALA A 385 20.77 15.57 -31.67
C ALA A 385 21.99 16.44 -31.34
N ALA A 386 23.18 15.85 -31.47
CA ALA A 386 24.45 16.54 -31.48
C ALA A 386 25.02 16.55 -32.91
N GLN A 387 24.61 17.54 -33.71
CA GLN A 387 25.43 18.06 -34.81
C GLN A 387 25.39 19.59 -34.73
N ARG A 388 26.39 20.17 -34.05
CA ARG A 388 27.55 20.85 -34.67
C ARG A 388 27.15 21.95 -35.67
N THR A 389 27.14 23.17 -35.16
CA THR A 389 27.59 24.36 -35.90
C THR A 389 29.00 24.13 -36.45
N THR A 390 29.23 24.35 -37.74
CA THR A 390 30.11 25.41 -38.31
C THR A 390 30.34 25.20 -39.81
N SER A 391 30.37 26.35 -40.51
CA SER A 391 30.76 26.67 -41.90
C SER A 391 29.75 26.42 -43.00
#